data_AF-A0A4U5QKZ8-F1
#
_entry.id   AF-A0A4U5QKZ8-F1
#
_cell.length_a   1.000
_cell.length_b   1.000
_cell.length_c   1.000
_cell.angle_alpha   90.00
_cell.angle_beta   90.00
_cell.angle_gamma   90.00
#
_symmetry.space_group_name_H-M   'P 1'
#
loop_
_entity.id
_entity.type
_entity.pdbx_description
1 polymer ?
#
loop_
_entity_poly.entity_id
_entity_poly.type
_entity_poly.pdbx_seq_one_letter_code
_entity_poly.pdbx_strand_id
1 'polypeptide(L)'
;MGTYRSREGQDLSSDTDSEYQSEEEEPIYDYVERQETPQATSSSKKTMDEIDSKLKSLKLKYPPNSQTTINPVKLYLHIGGNTPNAKWVLSDKLTSYKFIKNNGPDDSDSDHEESRGDGDSSWVLKVGSRVKARVSTEMQLKMFGDQRRVDFVNNGVWALKFFSDDEYRKFVSLFQDCLFENVHGLSATEENKLKIYSKDFIGWFKPEIADDSMWEDAVEEEDSKSGEQPVRVDQDLLEEFEEAANGDVQSLSLGALDNSFLVNDLGVQVFRNYSKGIHGKGICVKFDSNRSGGSSLERSTPKKAMLMKAETNMMLTSPFKEGKPHSTGIKQLDIDTGKIVTEWKFEKDGTDITMRDITNDTKGSQLDPSESTFLGLDDNRLCQWDMRDKRGIVQDIVKGGDSPVLNWTQGHQFSRGTNFQCFASAGDGSIVVGSRDGKIRLYSRTSMRQAKTAFPGLGSPITHVDVTYDGKWVLGTTDTYLILICTLFTDKDGKTKTGFSGRMGNKIPAPRLLKLTPLDSHMAGASNKFHGGHFSWVTENGKQERHLVATVGKFSVIWDFQRVKNSAHDCYRNQQGLKSCYCYKTVLKDESIVESRFMHDKYAVSDSPEAPLVVATPMKVSSISLSGKRSRG
;
A
#
# COMPACT_ATOMS: atom_id res chain seq x y z
N MET A 1 -6.23 -7.56 22.77
CA MET A 1 -5.84 -8.89 22.27
C MET A 1 -4.41 -8.80 21.79
N GLY A 2 -3.55 -9.75 22.20
CA GLY A 2 -2.10 -9.61 22.14
C GLY A 2 -1.55 -9.52 20.71
N THR A 3 -0.56 -8.64 20.54
CA THR A 3 0.33 -8.61 19.39
C THR A 3 1.13 -9.91 19.37
N TYR A 4 0.68 -10.88 18.59
CA TYR A 4 1.50 -12.04 18.27
C TYR A 4 2.69 -11.53 17.45
N ARG A 5 3.86 -11.39 18.09
CA ARG A 5 5.12 -11.21 17.37
C ARG A 5 5.20 -12.34 16.34
N SER A 6 5.12 -11.99 15.07
CA SER A 6 5.20 -12.94 13.98
C SER A 6 6.49 -13.76 14.13
N ARG A 7 6.35 -15.06 14.38
CA ARG A 7 7.49 -16.01 14.50
C ARG A 7 8.26 -16.18 13.19
N GLU A 8 7.92 -15.42 12.15
CA GLU A 8 8.65 -15.31 10.88
C GLU A 8 10.15 -15.08 11.06
N GLY A 9 10.57 -14.30 12.07
CA GLY A 9 11.98 -14.01 12.32
C GLY A 9 12.80 -15.18 12.91
N GLN A 10 12.21 -16.35 13.12
CA GLN A 10 12.95 -17.52 13.61
C GLN A 10 14.08 -17.87 12.64
N ASP A 11 15.30 -17.91 13.17
CA ASP A 11 16.47 -18.33 12.43
C ASP A 11 16.41 -19.84 12.20
N LEU A 12 16.27 -20.23 10.93
CA LEU A 12 16.24 -21.63 10.48
C LEU A 12 17.63 -22.29 10.53
N SER A 13 18.51 -21.86 11.43
CA SER A 13 19.89 -22.31 11.57
C SER A 13 20.10 -23.36 12.67
N SER A 14 19.15 -23.53 13.61
CA SER A 14 19.34 -24.37 14.81
C SER A 14 18.74 -25.78 14.73
N ASP A 15 18.55 -26.35 13.53
CA ASP A 15 18.22 -27.77 13.42
C ASP A 15 19.46 -28.61 13.77
N THR A 16 19.70 -28.78 15.07
CA THR A 16 20.61 -29.79 15.61
C THR A 16 19.99 -31.15 15.29
N ASP A 17 20.65 -31.91 14.42
CA ASP A 17 20.32 -33.31 14.15
C ASP A 17 20.30 -34.06 15.50
N SER A 18 19.11 -34.42 15.98
CA SER A 18 18.95 -35.31 17.13
C SER A 18 19.11 -36.74 16.62
N GLU A 19 20.37 -37.15 16.46
CA GLU A 19 20.72 -38.55 16.25
C GLU A 19 20.58 -39.31 17.58
N TYR A 20 19.88 -40.43 17.51
CA TYR A 20 19.68 -41.36 18.61
C TYR A 20 21.03 -41.96 19.04
N GLN A 21 21.33 -41.90 20.34
CA GLN A 21 22.44 -42.59 20.99
C GLN A 21 22.35 -44.10 20.78
N SER A 22 23.44 -44.70 20.30
CA SER A 22 23.81 -46.07 20.64
C SER A 22 25.29 -46.09 21.00
N GLU A 23 25.54 -46.51 22.23
CA GLU A 23 26.83 -46.68 22.90
C GLU A 23 27.75 -47.63 22.12
N GLU A 24 29.04 -47.30 22.01
CA GLU A 24 30.14 -48.27 22.01
C GLU A 24 31.49 -47.57 22.23
N GLU A 25 32.41 -48.32 22.81
CA GLU A 25 33.45 -47.93 23.77
C GLU A 25 34.75 -47.34 23.17
N GLU A 26 35.47 -46.56 23.98
CA GLU A 26 36.84 -46.09 23.70
C GLU A 26 37.89 -47.23 23.68
N PRO A 27 39.04 -47.00 23.02
CA PRO A 27 40.26 -46.98 23.83
C PRO A 27 41.23 -45.81 23.56
N ILE A 28 42.01 -45.56 24.61
CA ILE A 28 42.96 -44.48 24.93
C ILE A 28 44.33 -44.66 24.25
N TYR A 29 45.18 -43.62 24.37
CA TYR A 29 46.65 -43.48 24.25
C TYR A 29 47.13 -42.78 22.94
N ASP A 30 48.05 -41.82 22.92
CA ASP A 30 48.82 -41.11 23.94
C ASP A 30 49.44 -39.83 23.33
N TYR A 31 49.89 -38.93 24.20
CA TYR A 31 50.42 -37.58 23.93
C TYR A 31 51.91 -37.59 23.52
N VAL A 32 52.32 -36.82 22.48
CA VAL A 32 53.72 -36.33 22.35
C VAL A 32 53.75 -34.92 21.73
N GLU A 33 54.55 -34.06 22.36
CA GLU A 33 54.78 -32.62 22.12
C GLU A 33 55.96 -32.34 21.16
N ARG A 34 55.94 -31.15 20.49
CA ARG A 34 57.07 -30.33 19.95
C ARG A 34 57.91 -30.88 18.78
N GLN A 35 58.54 -30.10 17.88
CA GLN A 35 58.75 -28.67 17.63
C GLN A 35 59.29 -28.49 16.19
N GLU A 36 59.34 -27.23 15.73
CA GLU A 36 60.28 -26.64 14.75
C GLU A 36 60.04 -26.70 13.22
N THR A 37 59.84 -25.49 12.67
CA THR A 37 60.06 -25.06 11.28
C THR A 37 61.54 -25.10 10.87
N PRO A 38 61.85 -25.33 9.58
CA PRO A 38 62.46 -24.26 8.79
C PRO A 38 61.99 -24.17 7.32
N GLN A 39 62.46 -23.11 6.68
CA GLN A 39 62.02 -22.46 5.44
C GLN A 39 62.14 -23.25 4.11
N ALA A 40 61.19 -22.93 3.23
CA ALA A 40 61.25 -22.72 1.77
C ALA A 40 62.30 -23.49 0.92
N THR A 41 61.81 -24.32 -0.02
CA THR A 41 62.27 -24.36 -1.42
C THR A 41 61.19 -24.97 -2.34
N SER A 42 61.19 -24.50 -3.58
CA SER A 42 60.30 -24.75 -4.71
C SER A 42 60.15 -26.23 -5.15
N SER A 43 58.93 -26.74 -5.37
CA SER A 43 58.59 -27.76 -6.40
C SER A 43 57.12 -28.28 -6.35
N SER A 44 56.11 -27.41 -6.45
CA SER A 44 54.68 -27.79 -6.31
C SER A 44 53.96 -28.23 -7.60
N LYS A 45 54.54 -29.16 -8.38
CA LYS A 45 53.84 -29.76 -9.54
C LYS A 45 53.90 -31.28 -9.68
N LYS A 46 54.58 -32.01 -8.78
CA LYS A 46 54.66 -33.49 -8.84
C LYS A 46 53.92 -34.23 -7.72
N THR A 47 53.31 -33.52 -6.77
CA THR A 47 52.61 -34.14 -5.62
C THR A 47 51.10 -34.31 -5.83
N MET A 48 50.49 -33.56 -6.75
CA MET A 48 49.04 -33.63 -6.98
C MET A 48 48.62 -34.92 -7.71
N ASP A 49 49.44 -35.39 -8.65
CA ASP A 49 49.14 -36.59 -9.45
C ASP A 49 49.29 -37.89 -8.64
N GLU A 50 50.19 -37.93 -7.65
CA GLU A 50 50.31 -39.05 -6.71
C GLU A 50 49.15 -39.10 -5.70
N ILE A 51 48.65 -37.93 -5.27
CA ILE A 51 47.48 -37.82 -4.40
C ILE A 51 46.22 -38.24 -5.17
N ASP A 52 46.07 -37.80 -6.43
CA ASP A 52 44.93 -38.16 -7.29
C ASP A 52 44.92 -39.66 -7.65
N SER A 53 46.11 -40.24 -7.82
CA SER A 53 46.28 -41.69 -8.05
C SER A 53 45.96 -42.52 -6.80
N LYS A 54 46.27 -42.02 -5.59
CA LYS A 54 45.87 -42.65 -4.32
C LYS A 54 44.40 -42.45 -3.97
N LEU A 55 43.79 -41.34 -4.37
CA LEU A 55 42.35 -41.10 -4.22
C LEU A 55 41.51 -42.00 -5.14
N LYS A 56 42.01 -42.30 -6.34
CA LYS A 56 41.37 -43.24 -7.29
C LYS A 56 41.49 -44.72 -6.87
N SER A 57 42.49 -45.09 -6.06
CA SER A 57 42.66 -46.46 -5.58
C SER A 57 41.81 -46.79 -4.34
N LEU A 58 41.32 -45.76 -3.64
CA LEU A 58 40.30 -45.90 -2.60
C LEU A 58 38.93 -46.07 -3.27
N LYS A 59 38.41 -47.30 -3.25
CA LYS A 59 37.04 -47.64 -3.70
C LYS A 59 35.98 -46.99 -2.79
N LEU A 60 35.90 -45.67 -2.80
CA LEU A 60 34.75 -44.94 -2.28
C LEU A 60 33.58 -45.20 -3.22
N LYS A 61 32.52 -45.81 -2.68
CA LYS A 61 31.24 -45.98 -3.36
C LYS A 61 30.63 -44.60 -3.61
N TYR A 62 30.97 -43.97 -4.74
CA TYR A 62 30.19 -42.85 -5.24
C TYR A 62 28.86 -43.39 -5.79
N PRO A 63 27.70 -42.84 -5.39
CA PRO A 63 26.44 -43.12 -6.06
C PRO A 63 26.53 -42.66 -7.53
N PRO A 64 26.00 -43.42 -8.51
CA PRO A 64 26.10 -43.07 -9.92
C PRO A 64 25.01 -42.03 -10.27
N ASN A 65 25.24 -40.77 -9.90
CA ASN A 65 24.69 -39.56 -10.54
C ASN A 65 25.04 -38.31 -9.71
N SER A 66 26.26 -37.82 -9.79
CA SER A 66 26.55 -36.44 -9.36
C SER A 66 26.21 -35.49 -10.51
N GLN A 67 24.93 -35.37 -10.86
CA GLN A 67 24.47 -34.18 -11.57
C GLN A 67 24.66 -33.02 -10.59
N THR A 68 25.56 -32.09 -10.89
CA THR A 68 25.68 -30.83 -10.14
C THR A 68 24.32 -30.16 -10.18
N THR A 69 23.60 -30.18 -9.06
CA THR A 69 22.29 -29.55 -8.95
C THR A 69 22.49 -28.04 -9.11
N ILE A 70 22.13 -27.51 -10.27
CA ILE A 70 22.21 -26.08 -10.55
C ILE A 70 21.18 -25.37 -9.66
N ASN A 71 21.59 -24.29 -9.00
CA ASN A 71 20.77 -23.47 -8.10
C ASN A 71 20.16 -24.25 -6.91
N PRO A 72 20.98 -24.89 -6.05
CA PRO A 72 20.49 -25.68 -4.93
C PRO A 72 19.93 -24.81 -3.81
N VAL A 73 18.83 -25.24 -3.19
CA VAL A 73 18.14 -24.53 -2.08
C VAL A 73 17.50 -25.52 -1.12
N LYS A 74 17.27 -25.08 0.13
CA LYS A 74 16.34 -25.73 1.05
C LYS A 74 14.97 -25.07 0.93
N LEU A 75 13.90 -25.87 0.93
CA LEU A 75 12.52 -25.38 0.86
C LEU A 75 11.77 -25.70 2.16
N TYR A 76 11.13 -24.68 2.72
CA TYR A 76 10.32 -24.77 3.93
C TYR A 76 8.89 -24.32 3.66
N LEU A 77 7.93 -24.95 4.32
CA LEU A 77 6.51 -24.56 4.34
C LEU A 77 6.15 -24.06 5.72
N HIS A 78 5.51 -22.90 5.80
CA HIS A 78 4.95 -22.40 7.04
C HIS A 78 3.61 -23.08 7.32
N ILE A 79 3.44 -23.65 8.51
CA ILE A 79 2.18 -24.25 8.95
C ILE A 79 1.69 -23.58 10.23
N GLY A 80 0.39 -23.65 10.48
CA GLY A 80 -0.21 -23.15 11.73
C GLY A 80 -0.50 -21.66 11.78
N GLY A 81 -0.34 -20.89 10.68
CA GLY A 81 -0.74 -19.49 10.59
C GLY A 81 -0.18 -18.62 11.73
N ASN A 82 -1.02 -17.83 12.40
CA ASN A 82 -0.63 -17.07 13.60
C ASN A 82 -0.91 -17.80 14.93
N THR A 83 -1.10 -19.12 14.91
CA THR A 83 -1.39 -19.88 16.14
C THR A 83 -0.12 -20.16 16.95
N PRO A 84 -0.23 -20.54 18.24
CA PRO A 84 0.93 -20.96 19.03
C PRO A 84 1.71 -22.15 18.43
N ASN A 85 1.06 -22.92 17.58
CA ASN A 85 1.63 -24.07 16.87
C ASN A 85 2.30 -23.68 15.53
N ALA A 86 2.35 -22.38 15.22
CA ALA A 86 3.00 -21.86 14.02
C ALA A 86 4.48 -22.21 13.99
N LYS A 87 4.92 -22.80 12.88
CA LYS A 87 6.32 -23.18 12.66
C LYS A 87 6.64 -23.34 11.17
N TRP A 88 7.91 -23.19 10.85
CA TRP A 88 8.47 -23.62 9.58
C TRP A 88 8.74 -25.12 9.61
N VAL A 89 8.30 -25.85 8.57
CA VAL A 89 8.58 -27.28 8.39
C VAL A 89 9.41 -27.44 7.14
N LEU A 90 10.51 -28.20 7.25
CA LEU A 90 11.35 -28.55 6.10
C LEU A 90 10.54 -29.42 5.13
N SER A 91 10.24 -28.88 3.95
CA SER A 91 9.58 -29.63 2.87
C SER A 91 10.59 -30.47 2.10
N ASP A 92 11.72 -29.86 1.72
CA ASP A 92 12.76 -30.49 0.91
C ASP A 92 14.15 -30.08 1.42
N LYS A 93 14.95 -31.06 1.87
CA LYS A 93 16.31 -30.84 2.40
C LYS A 93 17.30 -30.35 1.32
N LEU A 94 17.08 -30.76 0.08
CA LEU A 94 17.84 -30.31 -1.08
C LEU A 94 16.94 -30.35 -2.31
N THR A 95 16.68 -29.18 -2.90
CA THR A 95 15.95 -29.02 -4.15
C THR A 95 16.60 -27.93 -4.99
N SER A 96 16.05 -27.60 -6.15
CA SER A 96 16.56 -26.52 -7.01
C SER A 96 15.45 -25.59 -7.48
N TYR A 97 15.83 -24.34 -7.76
CA TYR A 97 14.94 -23.36 -8.36
C TYR A 97 15.33 -23.03 -9.81
N LYS A 98 14.32 -22.69 -10.61
CA LYS A 98 14.51 -22.14 -11.95
C LYS A 98 13.39 -21.16 -12.31
N PHE A 99 13.75 -20.11 -13.03
CA PHE A 99 12.80 -19.23 -13.71
C PHE A 99 12.59 -19.76 -15.12
N ILE A 100 11.33 -19.96 -15.53
CA ILE A 100 10.98 -20.41 -16.87
C ILE A 100 9.92 -19.50 -17.48
N LYS A 101 9.94 -19.31 -18.80
CA LYS A 101 8.83 -18.69 -19.52
C LYS A 101 7.77 -19.75 -19.82
N ASN A 102 6.53 -19.49 -19.40
CA ASN A 102 5.39 -20.35 -19.72
C ASN A 102 4.77 -19.88 -21.04
N ASN A 103 4.85 -20.69 -22.09
CA ASN A 103 4.28 -20.38 -23.41
C ASN A 103 2.98 -21.18 -23.58
N GLY A 104 1.84 -20.64 -23.13
CA GLY A 104 0.54 -21.28 -23.37
C GLY A 104 -0.63 -20.66 -22.58
N PRO A 105 -1.87 -20.75 -23.11
CA PRO A 105 -3.08 -20.30 -22.41
C PRO A 105 -3.36 -21.21 -21.21
N ASP A 106 -3.83 -20.62 -20.12
CA ASP A 106 -3.92 -21.21 -18.79
C ASP A 106 -4.68 -22.55 -18.68
N ASP A 107 -4.08 -23.49 -17.94
CA ASP A 107 -4.74 -24.62 -17.23
C ASP A 107 -5.06 -24.19 -15.78
N SER A 108 -5.51 -22.94 -15.59
CA SER A 108 -5.99 -22.46 -14.30
C SER A 108 -7.41 -21.95 -14.42
N ASP A 109 -8.35 -22.73 -13.88
CA ASP A 109 -9.73 -22.36 -13.59
C ASP A 109 -9.78 -21.18 -12.60
N SER A 110 -9.61 -19.96 -13.10
CA SER A 110 -9.99 -18.74 -12.37
C SER A 110 -10.59 -17.72 -13.34
N ASP A 111 -11.91 -17.56 -13.26
CA ASP A 111 -12.75 -16.71 -14.10
C ASP A 111 -12.49 -15.20 -13.90
N HIS A 112 -11.40 -14.68 -14.48
CA HIS A 112 -11.26 -13.25 -14.70
C HIS A 112 -10.89 -12.95 -16.15
N GLU A 113 -11.93 -12.77 -16.97
CA GLU A 113 -11.81 -12.15 -18.28
C GLU A 113 -11.43 -10.67 -18.14
N GLU A 114 -10.32 -10.26 -18.73
CA GLU A 114 -10.28 -9.11 -19.65
C GLU A 114 -9.13 -9.32 -20.64
N SER A 115 -9.48 -9.39 -21.93
CA SER A 115 -8.57 -9.68 -23.04
C SER A 115 -7.37 -8.74 -23.13
N ARG A 116 -6.17 -9.33 -23.11
CA ARG A 116 -5.03 -8.84 -23.89
C ARG A 116 -4.63 -9.94 -24.86
N GLY A 117 -4.71 -9.62 -26.16
CA GLY A 117 -4.26 -10.50 -27.22
C GLY A 117 -2.74 -10.69 -27.22
N ASP A 118 -2.36 -11.81 -27.81
CA ASP A 118 -1.04 -12.42 -27.93
C ASP A 118 -0.62 -13.28 -26.72
N GLY A 119 -0.21 -14.51 -26.98
CA GLY A 119 0.09 -15.54 -25.97
C GLY A 119 1.35 -15.19 -25.18
N ASP A 120 1.23 -14.24 -24.26
CA ASP A 120 2.37 -13.56 -23.66
C ASP A 120 3.06 -14.49 -22.66
N SER A 121 4.28 -14.90 -23.02
CA SER A 121 5.06 -15.83 -22.22
C SER A 121 5.45 -15.18 -20.89
N SER A 122 4.88 -15.65 -19.77
CA SER A 122 5.18 -15.08 -18.45
C SER A 122 6.24 -15.91 -17.71
N TRP A 123 7.14 -15.21 -17.00
CA TRP A 123 8.09 -15.83 -16.11
C TRP A 123 7.41 -16.43 -14.90
N VAL A 124 7.76 -17.68 -14.62
CA VAL A 124 7.28 -18.49 -13.51
C VAL A 124 8.48 -18.99 -12.72
N LEU A 125 8.45 -18.82 -11.40
CA LEU A 125 9.36 -19.47 -10.47
C LEU A 125 8.91 -20.92 -10.26
N LYS A 126 9.78 -21.87 -10.58
CA LYS A 126 9.64 -23.27 -10.21
C LYS A 126 10.66 -23.66 -9.14
N VAL A 127 10.20 -24.31 -8.07
CA VAL A 127 11.06 -24.91 -7.05
C VAL A 127 10.69 -26.38 -6.89
N GLY A 128 11.60 -27.28 -7.27
CA GLY A 128 11.34 -28.72 -7.30
C GLY A 128 10.03 -29.07 -8.02
N SER A 129 9.24 -29.95 -7.42
CA SER A 129 7.87 -30.29 -7.85
C SER A 129 6.78 -29.58 -7.03
N ARG A 130 7.15 -28.81 -6.00
CA ARG A 130 6.22 -28.24 -5.01
C ARG A 130 5.70 -26.86 -5.38
N VAL A 131 6.54 -26.03 -5.97
CA VAL A 131 6.21 -24.62 -6.26
C VAL A 131 6.25 -24.38 -7.75
N LYS A 132 5.18 -23.80 -8.28
CA LYS A 132 5.08 -23.20 -9.60
C LYS A 132 4.27 -21.90 -9.44
N ALA A 133 4.94 -20.76 -9.38
CA ALA A 133 4.33 -19.47 -9.10
C ALA A 133 4.68 -18.45 -10.19
N ARG A 134 3.69 -17.73 -10.72
CA ARG A 134 3.93 -16.61 -11.63
C ARG A 134 4.72 -15.54 -10.88
N VAL A 135 5.80 -15.04 -11.49
CA VAL A 135 6.59 -13.96 -10.88
C VAL A 135 5.78 -12.67 -10.93
N SER A 136 5.23 -12.27 -9.78
CA SER A 136 4.43 -11.05 -9.63
C SER A 136 4.59 -10.46 -8.22
N THR A 137 4.09 -9.25 -8.00
CA THR A 137 4.04 -8.64 -6.66
C THR A 137 3.07 -9.35 -5.71
N GLU A 138 2.14 -10.16 -6.23
CA GLU A 138 1.19 -10.96 -5.45
C GLU A 138 1.88 -12.10 -4.69
N MET A 139 3.08 -12.50 -5.12
CA MET A 139 3.93 -13.41 -4.34
C MET A 139 4.37 -12.81 -3.00
N GLN A 140 4.23 -11.50 -2.81
CA GLN A 140 4.59 -10.78 -1.57
C GLN A 140 5.99 -11.12 -1.07
N LEU A 141 6.94 -11.27 -1.99
CA LEU A 141 8.26 -11.78 -1.68
C LEU A 141 8.99 -10.83 -0.71
N LYS A 142 9.37 -11.38 0.45
CA LYS A 142 10.14 -10.71 1.50
C LYS A 142 11.54 -11.30 1.58
N MET A 143 12.52 -10.42 1.70
CA MET A 143 13.94 -10.74 1.64
C MET A 143 14.57 -10.64 3.03
N PHE A 144 15.31 -11.68 3.44
CA PHE A 144 16.09 -11.73 4.68
C PHE A 144 17.55 -12.04 4.33
N GLY A 145 18.29 -10.99 3.96
CA GLY A 145 19.66 -11.13 3.44
C GLY A 145 20.64 -11.73 4.45
N ASP A 146 20.52 -11.35 5.72
CA ASP A 146 21.29 -11.91 6.84
C ASP A 146 21.08 -13.41 7.02
N GLN A 147 19.88 -13.90 6.73
CA GLN A 147 19.53 -15.32 6.83
C GLN A 147 19.73 -16.08 5.52
N ARG A 148 20.10 -15.39 4.44
CA ARG A 148 20.10 -15.90 3.05
C ARG A 148 18.78 -16.60 2.76
N ARG A 149 17.67 -15.90 3.03
CA ARG A 149 16.33 -16.46 2.96
C ARG A 149 15.38 -15.52 2.22
N VAL A 150 14.47 -16.08 1.43
CA VAL A 150 13.31 -15.35 0.91
C VAL A 150 12.03 -16.08 1.30
N ASP A 151 11.03 -15.31 1.71
CA ASP A 151 9.70 -15.82 2.07
C ASP A 151 8.69 -15.30 1.04
N PHE A 152 7.74 -16.11 0.61
CA PHE A 152 6.76 -15.73 -0.42
C PHE A 152 5.47 -16.57 -0.34
N VAL A 153 4.43 -16.07 -0.99
CA VAL A 153 3.10 -16.70 -1.05
C VAL A 153 2.94 -17.47 -2.36
N ASN A 154 2.51 -18.74 -2.26
CA ASN A 154 2.00 -19.56 -3.35
C ASN A 154 1.16 -20.72 -2.79
N ASN A 155 -0.18 -20.57 -2.78
CA ASN A 155 -1.11 -21.53 -2.16
C ASN A 155 -0.68 -21.98 -0.76
N GLY A 156 -0.14 -21.04 0.02
CA GLY A 156 0.60 -21.26 1.26
C GLY A 156 1.79 -20.31 1.35
N VAL A 157 2.49 -20.31 2.48
CA VAL A 157 3.64 -19.44 2.72
C VAL A 157 4.90 -20.29 2.74
N TRP A 158 5.82 -19.99 1.84
CA TRP A 158 7.04 -20.76 1.61
C TRP A 158 8.27 -19.93 1.96
N ALA A 159 9.34 -20.60 2.37
CA ALA A 159 10.66 -20.00 2.51
C ALA A 159 11.72 -20.79 1.73
N LEU A 160 12.56 -20.07 1.00
CA LEU A 160 13.77 -20.60 0.35
C LEU A 160 14.98 -20.15 1.14
N LYS A 161 15.81 -21.09 1.57
CA LYS A 161 17.12 -20.82 2.20
C LYS A 161 18.25 -21.23 1.26
N PHE A 162 19.19 -20.32 1.03
CA PHE A 162 20.33 -20.50 0.12
C PHE A 162 21.58 -20.93 0.89
N PHE A 163 22.51 -21.62 0.23
CA PHE A 163 23.72 -22.14 0.85
C PHE A 163 24.85 -21.11 0.90
N SER A 164 24.82 -20.11 0.01
CA SER A 164 25.77 -18.98 -0.04
C SER A 164 25.07 -17.64 -0.24
N ASP A 165 25.75 -16.55 0.11
CA ASP A 165 25.25 -15.18 -0.13
C ASP A 165 25.19 -14.86 -1.64
N ASP A 166 26.16 -15.34 -2.41
CA ASP A 166 26.19 -15.17 -3.87
C ASP A 166 24.98 -15.80 -4.56
N GLU A 167 24.58 -17.01 -4.15
CA GLU A 167 23.38 -17.68 -4.66
C GLU A 167 22.10 -16.91 -4.32
N TYR A 168 22.00 -16.40 -3.08
CA TYR A 168 20.88 -15.58 -2.65
C TYR A 168 20.76 -14.29 -3.47
N ARG A 169 21.85 -13.53 -3.62
CA ARG A 169 21.88 -12.30 -4.42
C ARG A 169 21.56 -12.56 -5.89
N LYS A 170 22.08 -13.66 -6.44
CA LYS A 170 21.76 -14.11 -7.80
C LYS A 170 20.27 -14.39 -7.96
N PHE A 171 19.63 -15.08 -7.00
CA PHE A 171 18.18 -15.30 -7.01
C PHE A 171 17.41 -13.98 -7.00
N VAL A 172 17.76 -13.06 -6.09
CA VAL A 172 17.06 -11.77 -5.94
C VAL A 172 17.15 -10.95 -7.22
N SER A 173 18.33 -10.85 -7.83
CA SER A 173 18.52 -10.15 -9.11
C SER A 173 17.69 -10.78 -10.22
N LEU A 174 17.72 -12.11 -10.37
CA LEU A 174 16.94 -12.81 -11.39
C LEU A 174 15.44 -12.64 -11.19
N PHE A 175 14.97 -12.67 -9.94
CA PHE A 175 13.57 -12.44 -9.60
C PHE A 175 13.13 -11.02 -10.01
N GLN A 176 13.93 -10.00 -9.70
CA GLN A 176 13.65 -8.61 -10.06
C GLN A 176 13.62 -8.40 -11.57
N ASP A 177 14.53 -9.03 -12.30
CA ASP A 177 14.55 -8.97 -13.76
C ASP A 177 13.31 -9.68 -14.36
N CYS A 178 12.97 -10.88 -13.89
CA CYS A 178 11.77 -11.60 -14.32
C CYS A 178 10.49 -10.80 -14.01
N LEU A 179 10.43 -10.14 -12.84
CA LEU A 179 9.33 -9.28 -12.45
C LEU A 179 9.20 -8.08 -13.40
N PHE A 180 10.32 -7.42 -13.72
CA PHE A 180 10.34 -6.32 -14.69
C PHE A 180 9.82 -6.76 -16.06
N GLU A 181 10.28 -7.91 -16.58
CA GLU A 181 9.80 -8.42 -17.86
C GLU A 181 8.30 -8.76 -17.83
N ASN A 182 7.82 -9.41 -16.76
CA ASN A 182 6.39 -9.74 -16.61
C ASN A 182 5.49 -8.51 -16.50
N VAL A 183 6.00 -7.41 -15.95
CA VAL A 183 5.25 -6.17 -15.76
C VAL A 183 5.25 -5.32 -17.03
N HIS A 184 6.40 -5.20 -17.70
CA HIS A 184 6.59 -4.24 -18.78
C HIS A 184 6.64 -4.85 -20.18
N GLY A 185 6.73 -6.19 -20.31
CA GLY A 185 6.87 -6.87 -21.60
C GLY A 185 8.20 -6.58 -22.30
N LEU A 186 9.20 -6.08 -21.57
CA LEU A 186 10.52 -5.70 -22.10
C LEU A 186 11.61 -6.44 -21.33
N SER A 187 12.70 -6.81 -22.00
CA SER A 187 13.85 -7.38 -21.32
C SER A 187 14.42 -6.42 -20.29
N ALA A 188 14.89 -6.95 -19.15
CA ALA A 188 15.34 -6.16 -18.00
C ALA A 188 16.74 -5.53 -18.17
N THR A 189 17.00 -4.93 -19.34
CA THR A 189 18.22 -4.17 -19.62
C THR A 189 18.15 -2.77 -19.02
N GLU A 190 19.31 -2.19 -18.73
CA GLU A 190 19.42 -0.81 -18.26
C GLU A 190 18.77 0.20 -19.22
N GLU A 191 18.90 -0.02 -20.52
CA GLU A 191 18.27 0.83 -21.54
C GLU A 191 16.75 0.78 -21.46
N ASN A 192 16.17 -0.42 -21.28
CA ASN A 192 14.71 -0.57 -21.15
C ASN A 192 14.20 -0.03 -19.82
N LYS A 193 14.92 -0.27 -18.72
CA LYS A 193 14.62 0.36 -17.42
C LYS A 193 14.62 1.89 -17.55
N LEU A 194 15.60 2.46 -18.23
CA LEU A 194 15.66 3.91 -18.48
C LEU A 194 14.51 4.44 -19.34
N LYS A 195 14.03 3.66 -20.32
CA LYS A 195 12.85 4.02 -21.14
C LYS A 195 11.57 4.08 -20.30
N ILE A 196 11.41 3.16 -19.36
CA ILE A 196 10.23 3.10 -18.47
C ILE A 196 10.28 4.19 -17.40
N TYR A 197 11.38 4.28 -16.67
CA TYR A 197 11.50 5.16 -15.52
C TYR A 197 11.91 6.58 -15.89
N SER A 198 12.49 6.83 -17.07
CA SER A 198 13.16 8.09 -17.44
C SER A 198 14.45 8.36 -16.66
N LYS A 199 15.28 9.26 -17.21
CA LYS A 199 16.55 9.71 -16.61
C LYS A 199 16.36 10.44 -15.28
N ASP A 200 15.18 11.00 -15.06
CA ASP A 200 14.84 11.73 -13.83
C ASP A 200 14.60 10.78 -12.64
N PHE A 201 14.35 9.48 -12.87
CA PHE A 201 13.96 8.53 -11.81
C PHE A 201 14.89 7.31 -11.75
N ILE A 202 16.19 7.49 -12.05
CA ILE A 202 17.16 6.37 -11.99
C ILE A 202 17.21 5.76 -10.59
N GLY A 203 17.12 6.58 -9.53
CA GLY A 203 17.06 6.12 -8.14
C GLY A 203 15.89 5.18 -7.83
N TRP A 204 14.87 5.06 -8.69
CA TRP A 204 13.74 4.17 -8.44
C TRP A 204 14.02 2.72 -8.87
N PHE A 205 14.89 2.51 -9.87
CA PHE A 205 15.33 1.18 -10.28
C PHE A 205 16.78 0.86 -9.88
N LYS A 206 17.52 1.88 -9.38
CA LYS A 206 18.82 1.78 -8.72
C LYS A 206 18.85 2.60 -7.41
N PRO A 207 18.17 2.13 -6.36
CA PRO A 207 18.01 2.90 -5.12
C PRO A 207 19.33 3.24 -4.41
N GLU A 208 20.40 2.50 -4.67
CA GLU A 208 21.74 2.75 -4.15
C GLU A 208 22.37 4.08 -4.61
N ILE A 209 21.86 4.69 -5.68
CA ILE A 209 22.31 6.02 -6.14
C ILE A 209 21.27 7.13 -5.90
N ALA A 210 20.17 6.82 -5.20
CA ALA A 210 19.14 7.80 -4.91
C ALA A 210 19.62 8.83 -3.87
N ASP A 211 19.03 10.02 -3.90
CA ASP A 211 19.34 11.07 -2.92
C ASP A 211 18.50 10.88 -1.65
N ASP A 212 19.06 10.17 -0.67
CA ASP A 212 18.38 9.85 0.58
C ASP A 212 18.41 10.99 1.63
N SER A 213 19.06 12.13 1.34
CA SER A 213 19.17 13.27 2.28
C SER A 213 17.82 13.75 2.80
N MET A 214 16.81 13.83 1.93
CA MET A 214 15.44 14.25 2.28
C MET A 214 14.77 13.31 3.29
N TRP A 215 15.18 12.04 3.36
CA TRP A 215 14.68 11.11 4.38
C TRP A 215 15.36 11.32 5.73
N GLU A 216 16.61 11.77 5.75
CA GLU A 216 17.38 12.06 6.97
C GLU A 216 16.91 13.38 7.60
N ASP A 217 16.81 14.44 6.81
CA ASP A 217 16.32 15.76 7.24
C ASP A 217 14.92 15.68 7.87
N ALA A 218 14.05 14.83 7.31
CA ALA A 218 12.69 14.64 7.79
C ALA A 218 12.60 13.99 9.19
N VAL A 219 13.70 13.41 9.67
CA VAL A 219 13.83 12.88 11.04
C VAL A 219 14.36 13.97 11.96
N GLU A 220 15.38 14.72 11.53
CA GLU A 220 15.99 15.79 12.33
C GLU A 220 15.04 16.97 12.60
N GLU A 221 14.20 17.36 11.62
CA GLU A 221 13.18 18.41 11.81
C GLU A 221 12.15 18.07 12.90
N GLU A 222 11.94 16.78 13.18
CA GLU A 222 10.97 16.30 14.16
C GLU A 222 11.61 16.06 15.54
N ASP A 223 12.79 15.45 15.59
CA ASP A 223 13.54 15.26 16.84
C ASP A 223 13.90 16.59 17.51
N SER A 224 14.13 17.66 16.73
CA SER A 224 14.38 19.00 17.25
C SER A 224 13.14 19.70 17.83
N LYS A 225 11.92 19.23 17.52
CA LYS A 225 10.64 19.79 18.00
C LYS A 225 10.00 18.98 19.13
N SER A 226 10.36 17.72 19.30
CA SER A 226 9.91 16.88 20.40
C SER A 226 11.04 16.63 21.40
N GLY A 227 10.97 17.26 22.58
CA GLY A 227 11.79 16.84 23.71
C GLY A 227 11.58 15.34 23.96
N GLU A 228 12.68 14.58 24.06
CA GLU A 228 12.75 13.11 24.14
C GLU A 228 11.57 12.48 24.89
N GLN A 229 10.53 12.08 24.15
CA GLN A 229 9.50 11.20 24.67
C GLN A 229 9.98 9.77 24.38
N PRO A 230 10.15 8.90 25.40
CA PRO A 230 10.62 7.55 25.18
C PRO A 230 9.61 6.81 24.29
N VAL A 231 10.09 6.31 23.15
CA VAL A 231 9.31 5.54 22.18
C VAL A 231 8.82 4.25 22.86
N ARG A 232 7.58 4.29 23.36
CA ARG A 232 6.94 3.11 23.96
C ARG A 232 6.49 2.19 22.84
N VAL A 233 7.17 1.05 22.74
CA VAL A 233 6.92 0.00 21.74
C VAL A 233 5.57 -0.72 21.94
N ASP A 234 4.89 -0.48 23.07
CA ASP A 234 3.66 -1.18 23.46
C ASP A 234 2.50 -0.19 23.67
N GLN A 235 2.04 0.39 22.56
CA GLN A 235 0.72 1.04 22.49
C GLN A 235 -0.30 -0.05 22.12
N ASP A 236 -1.05 -0.52 23.11
CA ASP A 236 -2.15 -1.46 22.94
C ASP A 236 -3.28 -0.76 22.16
N LEU A 237 -3.71 -1.40 21.06
CA LEU A 237 -4.94 -1.03 20.36
C LEU A 237 -6.12 -1.42 21.23
N LEU A 238 -6.89 -0.43 21.67
CA LEU A 238 -8.09 -0.63 22.46
C LEU A 238 -9.31 -0.26 21.62
N GLU A 239 -10.18 -1.24 21.39
CA GLU A 239 -11.50 -0.96 20.86
C GLU A 239 -12.34 -0.29 21.96
N GLU A 240 -12.65 0.99 21.77
CA GLU A 240 -13.42 1.77 22.74
C GLU A 240 -14.91 1.45 22.62
N PHE A 241 -15.40 1.24 21.40
CA PHE A 241 -16.75 0.79 21.14
C PHE A 241 -16.89 0.10 19.78
N GLU A 242 -17.98 -0.65 19.65
CA GLU A 242 -18.51 -1.20 18.40
C GLU A 242 -20.04 -1.02 18.39
N GLU A 243 -20.58 -0.50 17.29
CA GLU A 243 -22.00 -0.27 17.08
C GLU A 243 -22.45 -0.91 15.76
N ALA A 244 -23.66 -1.47 15.73
CA ALA A 244 -24.23 -2.03 14.52
C ALA A 244 -24.61 -0.92 13.53
N ALA A 245 -24.30 -1.13 12.26
CA ALA A 245 -24.80 -0.30 11.18
C ALA A 245 -26.21 -0.74 10.79
N ASN A 246 -27.12 0.21 10.62
CA ASN A 246 -28.48 -0.05 10.13
C ASN A 246 -28.52 -0.24 8.60
N GLY A 247 -27.82 -1.24 8.05
CA GLY A 247 -27.77 -1.57 6.62
C GLY A 247 -26.34 -1.72 6.09
N ASP A 248 -26.19 -2.14 4.84
CA ASP A 248 -24.90 -2.51 4.22
C ASP A 248 -24.05 -1.27 3.91
N VAL A 249 -23.00 -1.05 4.71
CA VAL A 249 -22.14 0.13 4.64
C VAL A 249 -21.41 0.21 3.28
N GLN A 250 -21.53 1.34 2.60
CA GLN A 250 -20.85 1.61 1.33
C GLN A 250 -19.69 2.60 1.45
N SER A 251 -19.76 3.57 2.36
CA SER A 251 -18.67 4.53 2.60
C SER A 251 -18.75 5.20 3.96
N LEU A 252 -17.60 5.68 4.45
CA LEU A 252 -17.44 6.42 5.70
C LEU A 252 -17.00 7.85 5.41
N SER A 253 -17.73 8.84 5.94
CA SER A 253 -17.39 10.26 5.84
C SER A 253 -17.19 10.85 7.23
N LEU A 254 -15.94 10.99 7.64
CA LEU A 254 -15.61 11.58 8.93
C LEU A 254 -15.71 13.11 8.87
N GLY A 255 -16.39 13.69 9.85
CA GLY A 255 -16.40 15.14 10.05
C GLY A 255 -15.29 15.57 11.01
N ALA A 256 -14.74 16.74 10.71
CA ALA A 256 -13.87 17.50 11.58
C ALA A 256 -14.67 18.44 12.50
N LEU A 257 -16.00 18.55 12.38
CA LEU A 257 -16.89 19.16 13.38
C LEU A 257 -17.55 18.06 14.22
N ASP A 258 -18.81 18.24 14.64
CA ASP A 258 -19.45 17.44 15.69
C ASP A 258 -19.91 16.05 15.24
N ASN A 259 -20.01 15.80 13.94
CA ASN A 259 -20.65 14.59 13.42
C ASN A 259 -19.79 13.90 12.37
N SER A 260 -19.91 12.58 12.30
CA SER A 260 -19.44 11.76 11.19
C SER A 260 -20.62 10.98 10.62
N PHE A 261 -20.45 10.48 9.41
CA PHE A 261 -21.56 9.94 8.64
C PHE A 261 -21.17 8.61 8.01
N LEU A 262 -22.12 7.70 8.01
CA LEU A 262 -22.00 6.41 7.37
C LEU A 262 -23.07 6.35 6.28
N VAL A 263 -22.64 6.08 5.05
CA VAL A 263 -23.56 5.90 3.93
C VAL A 263 -23.75 4.41 3.71
N ASN A 264 -25.01 3.97 3.65
CA ASN A 264 -25.36 2.59 3.36
C ASN A 264 -26.48 2.53 2.31
N ASP A 265 -26.95 1.32 2.02
CA ASP A 265 -28.06 1.06 1.09
C ASP A 265 -29.39 1.74 1.46
N LEU A 266 -29.65 1.99 2.74
CA LEU A 266 -30.88 2.62 3.22
C LEU A 266 -30.82 4.16 3.23
N GLY A 267 -29.64 4.74 3.43
CA GLY A 267 -29.51 6.17 3.67
C GLY A 267 -28.16 6.60 4.26
N VAL A 268 -28.19 7.75 4.93
CA VAL A 268 -27.04 8.32 5.63
C VAL A 268 -27.32 8.29 7.14
N GLN A 269 -26.52 7.53 7.88
CA GLN A 269 -26.57 7.48 9.34
C GLN A 269 -25.63 8.52 9.95
N VAL A 270 -26.08 9.16 11.02
CA VAL A 270 -25.33 10.21 11.71
C VAL A 270 -24.75 9.70 13.03
N PHE A 271 -23.45 9.86 13.16
CA PHE A 271 -22.69 9.59 14.37
C PHE A 271 -22.17 10.90 14.96
N ARG A 272 -22.14 11.00 16.28
CA ARG A 272 -21.51 12.12 16.99
C ARG A 272 -20.06 11.79 17.27
N ASN A 273 -19.19 12.76 17.04
CA ASN A 273 -17.77 12.63 17.29
C ASN A 273 -17.42 12.94 18.76
N TYR A 274 -16.62 12.06 19.35
CA TYR A 274 -16.06 12.16 20.70
C TYR A 274 -14.57 11.85 20.66
N SER A 275 -13.87 12.16 21.74
CA SER A 275 -12.44 11.85 21.89
C SER A 275 -12.10 10.36 21.86
N LYS A 276 -13.08 9.50 22.15
CA LYS A 276 -12.94 8.03 22.13
C LYS A 276 -13.51 7.39 20.86
N GLY A 277 -14.00 8.20 19.92
CA GLY A 277 -14.53 7.73 18.65
C GLY A 277 -15.91 8.30 18.31
N ILE A 278 -16.68 7.59 17.48
CA ILE A 278 -17.98 8.06 16.96
C ILE A 278 -19.20 7.29 17.52
N HIS A 279 -20.22 7.94 18.06
CA HIS A 279 -21.40 7.24 18.60
C HIS A 279 -22.68 7.56 17.83
N GLY A 280 -23.48 6.56 17.52
CA GLY A 280 -24.71 6.71 16.75
C GLY A 280 -25.71 7.62 17.44
N LYS A 281 -26.24 8.61 16.71
CA LYS A 281 -27.31 9.49 17.23
C LYS A 281 -28.71 8.87 17.14
N GLY A 282 -28.84 7.69 16.53
CA GLY A 282 -30.14 7.11 16.16
C GLY A 282 -30.84 7.87 15.03
N ILE A 283 -30.13 8.76 14.33
CA ILE A 283 -30.66 9.56 13.22
C ILE A 283 -30.18 8.93 11.91
N CYS A 284 -31.12 8.67 11.01
CA CYS A 284 -30.85 8.18 9.66
C CYS A 284 -31.68 8.98 8.65
N VAL A 285 -31.00 9.62 7.71
CA VAL A 285 -31.63 10.26 6.56
C VAL A 285 -31.83 9.18 5.50
N LYS A 286 -33.07 8.79 5.26
CA LYS A 286 -33.40 7.77 4.25
C LYS A 286 -33.31 8.37 2.85
N PHE A 287 -32.85 7.59 1.90
CA PHE A 287 -33.06 7.94 0.49
C PHE A 287 -34.56 7.86 0.17
N ASP A 288 -35.09 8.87 -0.54
CA ASP A 288 -36.51 8.90 -0.90
C ASP A 288 -36.88 7.67 -1.73
N SER A 289 -37.60 6.74 -1.09
CA SER A 289 -37.97 5.43 -1.64
C SER A 289 -39.32 5.42 -2.35
N ASN A 290 -40.00 6.57 -2.55
CA ASN A 290 -41.38 6.52 -3.04
C ASN A 290 -41.80 7.67 -3.96
N ARG A 291 -41.72 7.45 -5.30
CA ARG A 291 -42.71 7.89 -6.31
C ARG A 291 -42.68 6.93 -7.52
N SER A 292 -43.50 5.87 -7.41
CA SER A 292 -44.38 5.31 -8.45
C SER A 292 -43.93 5.19 -9.91
N GLY A 293 -43.81 3.94 -10.39
CA GLY A 293 -44.35 3.50 -11.68
C GLY A 293 -43.61 3.93 -12.95
N GLY A 294 -42.66 3.10 -13.39
CA GLY A 294 -42.16 3.13 -14.77
C GLY A 294 -40.65 3.34 -14.88
N SER A 295 -39.98 2.34 -15.48
CA SER A 295 -38.56 2.28 -15.84
C SER A 295 -37.58 1.99 -14.69
N SER A 296 -37.07 0.77 -14.72
CA SER A 296 -35.93 0.21 -14.00
C SER A 296 -34.61 0.91 -14.35
N LEU A 297 -34.44 2.18 -13.99
CA LEU A 297 -33.09 2.67 -13.70
C LEU A 297 -32.81 2.31 -12.24
N GLU A 298 -32.10 1.20 -12.04
CA GLU A 298 -31.54 0.77 -10.77
C GLU A 298 -30.90 1.99 -10.06
N ARG A 299 -31.56 2.49 -9.01
CA ARG A 299 -30.98 3.55 -8.17
C ARG A 299 -29.81 2.96 -7.42
N SER A 300 -28.61 3.21 -7.91
CA SER A 300 -27.38 2.80 -7.26
C SER A 300 -27.15 3.59 -5.96
N THR A 301 -26.81 2.87 -4.90
CA THR A 301 -26.43 3.45 -3.61
C THR A 301 -25.21 4.36 -3.80
N PRO A 302 -25.19 5.57 -3.20
CA PRO A 302 -24.01 6.42 -3.26
C PRO A 302 -22.79 5.71 -2.68
N LYS A 303 -21.69 5.72 -3.44
CA LYS A 303 -20.42 5.07 -3.04
C LYS A 303 -19.38 6.07 -2.56
N LYS A 304 -19.65 7.36 -2.67
CA LYS A 304 -18.79 8.44 -2.22
C LYS A 304 -19.64 9.57 -1.67
N ALA A 305 -19.24 10.03 -0.50
CA ALA A 305 -19.79 11.21 0.16
C ALA A 305 -18.65 12.19 0.43
N MET A 306 -18.95 13.48 0.28
CA MET A 306 -18.01 14.58 0.49
C MET A 306 -18.69 15.69 1.26
N LEU A 307 -18.14 16.05 2.41
CA LEU A 307 -18.67 17.11 3.28
C LEU A 307 -18.20 18.49 2.81
N MET A 308 -19.06 19.49 2.95
CA MET A 308 -18.81 20.87 2.53
C MET A 308 -19.55 21.88 3.43
N LYS A 309 -19.19 23.16 3.30
CA LYS A 309 -19.87 24.29 3.93
C LYS A 309 -19.96 24.18 5.44
N ALA A 310 -18.80 24.06 6.09
CA ALA A 310 -18.73 23.78 7.53
C ALA A 310 -19.58 22.56 7.92
N GLU A 311 -19.52 21.50 7.09
CA GLU A 311 -20.20 20.23 7.30
C GLU A 311 -21.73 20.32 7.45
N THR A 312 -22.35 21.36 6.88
CA THR A 312 -23.82 21.49 6.78
C THR A 312 -24.36 20.81 5.53
N ASN A 313 -23.51 20.56 4.54
CA ASN A 313 -23.88 19.92 3.28
C ASN A 313 -23.03 18.68 3.03
N MET A 314 -23.67 17.66 2.47
CA MET A 314 -23.02 16.46 1.96
C MET A 314 -23.32 16.29 0.49
N MET A 315 -22.28 16.11 -0.29
CA MET A 315 -22.38 15.81 -1.71
C MET A 315 -22.25 14.29 -1.91
N LEU A 316 -23.24 13.70 -2.58
CA LEU A 316 -23.37 12.26 -2.78
C LEU A 316 -23.23 11.92 -4.26
N THR A 317 -22.29 11.03 -4.60
CA THR A 317 -22.16 10.48 -5.96
C THR A 317 -22.49 8.99 -5.96
N SER A 318 -23.31 8.60 -6.92
CA SER A 318 -23.66 7.21 -7.19
C SER A 318 -23.11 6.79 -8.56
N PRO A 319 -22.54 5.59 -8.70
CA PRO A 319 -22.12 5.09 -10.00
C PRO A 319 -23.32 4.96 -10.94
N PHE A 320 -23.20 5.29 -12.23
CA PHE A 320 -24.32 5.24 -13.17
C PHE A 320 -24.94 3.83 -13.30
N LYS A 321 -24.10 2.80 -13.26
CA LYS A 321 -24.49 1.37 -13.24
C LYS A 321 -23.44 0.58 -12.46
N GLU A 322 -23.81 -0.61 -12.00
CA GLU A 322 -22.84 -1.54 -11.40
C GLU A 322 -21.68 -1.82 -12.38
N GLY A 323 -20.45 -1.80 -11.88
CA GLY A 323 -19.22 -1.90 -12.69
C GLY A 323 -18.81 -0.63 -13.44
N LYS A 324 -19.64 0.43 -13.51
CA LYS A 324 -19.29 1.73 -14.11
C LYS A 324 -19.17 2.81 -13.03
N PRO A 325 -17.93 3.17 -12.62
CA PRO A 325 -17.70 4.06 -11.48
C PRO A 325 -18.09 5.53 -11.76
N HIS A 326 -18.36 5.87 -13.02
CA HIS A 326 -18.69 7.21 -13.47
C HIS A 326 -20.13 7.61 -13.11
N SER A 327 -20.28 8.77 -12.49
CA SER A 327 -21.56 9.44 -12.23
C SER A 327 -21.82 10.55 -13.25
N THR A 328 -23.07 10.74 -13.64
CA THR A 328 -23.54 11.84 -14.52
C THR A 328 -23.94 13.09 -13.73
N GLY A 329 -23.98 13.01 -12.40
CA GLY A 329 -24.39 14.11 -11.54
C GLY A 329 -24.02 13.91 -10.08
N ILE A 330 -24.51 14.80 -9.23
CA ILE A 330 -24.22 14.79 -7.80
C ILE A 330 -25.42 15.29 -7.00
N LYS A 331 -25.76 14.59 -5.93
CA LYS A 331 -26.88 14.98 -5.06
C LYS A 331 -26.34 15.77 -3.88
N GLN A 332 -26.98 16.89 -3.57
CA GLN A 332 -26.68 17.71 -2.42
C GLN A 332 -27.69 17.40 -1.32
N LEU A 333 -27.22 16.76 -0.26
CA LEU A 333 -27.93 16.55 1.00
C LEU A 333 -27.63 17.71 1.94
N ASP A 334 -28.68 18.42 2.35
CA ASP A 334 -28.60 19.33 3.49
C ASP A 334 -28.71 18.50 4.78
N ILE A 335 -27.65 18.54 5.59
CA ILE A 335 -27.50 17.67 6.77
C ILE A 335 -28.45 18.11 7.87
N ASP A 336 -28.65 19.42 8.05
CA ASP A 336 -29.48 19.98 9.12
C ASP A 336 -30.96 19.63 8.92
N THR A 337 -31.45 19.69 7.68
CA THR A 337 -32.83 19.32 7.33
C THR A 337 -33.01 17.85 6.98
N GLY A 338 -31.91 17.14 6.69
CA GLY A 338 -31.92 15.74 6.26
C GLY A 338 -32.61 15.53 4.92
N LYS A 339 -32.54 16.49 3.99
CA LYS A 339 -33.22 16.43 2.69
C LYS A 339 -32.26 16.62 1.53
N ILE A 340 -32.51 15.92 0.43
CA ILE A 340 -31.87 16.23 -0.84
C ILE A 340 -32.46 17.55 -1.34
N VAL A 341 -31.66 18.61 -1.30
CA VAL A 341 -32.08 19.96 -1.70
C VAL A 341 -31.88 20.21 -3.19
N THR A 342 -30.89 19.54 -3.79
CA THR A 342 -30.55 19.71 -5.20
C THR A 342 -29.96 18.42 -5.78
N GLU A 343 -30.30 18.10 -7.03
CA GLU A 343 -29.58 17.12 -7.84
C GLU A 343 -28.93 17.86 -9.02
N TRP A 344 -27.60 17.90 -9.03
CA TRP A 344 -26.81 18.64 -10.01
C TRP A 344 -26.37 17.74 -11.17
N LYS A 345 -26.37 18.26 -12.39
CA LYS A 345 -25.79 17.62 -13.58
C LYS A 345 -24.37 18.12 -13.84
N PHE A 346 -23.50 17.23 -14.32
CA PHE A 346 -22.20 17.62 -14.86
C PHE A 346 -22.33 17.89 -16.36
N GLU A 347 -22.10 19.13 -16.77
CA GLU A 347 -22.14 19.53 -18.17
C GLU A 347 -20.96 20.43 -18.48
N LYS A 348 -20.44 20.34 -19.71
CA LYS A 348 -19.48 21.29 -20.23
C LYS A 348 -19.83 21.65 -21.66
N ASP A 349 -19.94 22.95 -21.94
CA ASP A 349 -20.21 23.49 -23.27
C ASP A 349 -21.49 22.90 -23.91
N GLY A 350 -22.58 22.72 -23.14
CA GLY A 350 -23.83 22.14 -23.63
C GLY A 350 -23.82 20.61 -23.78
N THR A 351 -22.76 19.95 -23.32
CA THR A 351 -22.59 18.49 -23.43
C THR A 351 -22.51 17.85 -22.05
N ASP A 352 -23.39 16.88 -21.80
CA ASP A 352 -23.34 16.06 -20.58
C ASP A 352 -22.00 15.32 -20.48
N ILE A 353 -21.40 15.38 -19.30
CA ILE A 353 -20.15 14.68 -18.99
C ILE A 353 -20.27 13.91 -17.68
N THR A 354 -19.30 13.04 -17.41
CA THR A 354 -19.27 12.22 -16.21
C THR A 354 -18.08 12.55 -15.32
N MET A 355 -18.22 12.22 -14.03
CA MET A 355 -17.12 12.24 -13.06
C MET A 355 -16.95 10.86 -12.45
N ARG A 356 -15.71 10.42 -12.34
CA ARG A 356 -15.32 9.21 -11.61
C ARG A 356 -15.21 9.47 -10.11
N ASP A 357 -14.59 10.58 -9.73
CA ASP A 357 -14.35 10.93 -8.32
C ASP A 357 -14.44 12.44 -8.12
N ILE A 358 -14.66 12.84 -6.87
CA ILE A 358 -14.75 14.22 -6.43
C ILE A 358 -13.98 14.39 -5.12
N THR A 359 -13.46 15.59 -4.89
CA THR A 359 -12.83 15.96 -3.61
C THR A 359 -12.94 17.48 -3.40
N ASN A 360 -12.79 17.92 -2.16
CA ASN A 360 -12.73 19.34 -1.84
C ASN A 360 -11.52 20.02 -2.51
N ASP A 361 -11.56 21.34 -2.68
CA ASP A 361 -10.46 22.09 -3.31
C ASP A 361 -9.15 22.05 -2.53
N THR A 362 -9.25 21.95 -1.20
CA THR A 362 -8.12 21.77 -0.29
C THR A 362 -8.48 20.75 0.80
N LYS A 363 -7.47 20.20 1.48
CA LYS A 363 -7.66 19.28 2.61
C LYS A 363 -8.48 19.89 3.77
N GLY A 364 -8.55 21.22 3.86
CA GLY A 364 -9.32 21.97 4.88
C GLY A 364 -10.65 22.57 4.39
N SER A 365 -10.95 22.55 3.08
CA SER A 365 -12.12 23.23 2.49
C SER A 365 -13.46 22.71 3.00
N GLN A 366 -13.51 21.50 3.55
CA GLN A 366 -14.69 20.95 4.23
C GLN A 366 -15.21 21.87 5.36
N LEU A 367 -14.30 22.57 6.06
CA LEU A 367 -14.59 23.44 7.20
C LEU A 367 -15.00 24.86 6.82
N ASP A 368 -14.77 25.27 5.56
CA ASP A 368 -15.08 26.64 5.12
C ASP A 368 -16.59 26.77 4.80
N PRO A 369 -17.35 27.62 5.52
CA PRO A 369 -18.78 27.81 5.28
C PRO A 369 -19.09 28.52 3.95
N SER A 370 -18.12 29.25 3.39
CA SER A 370 -18.25 29.98 2.13
C SER A 370 -17.89 29.15 0.90
N GLU A 371 -17.33 27.95 1.11
CA GLU A 371 -16.91 27.06 0.04
C GLU A 371 -18.10 26.67 -0.84
N SER A 372 -17.90 26.82 -2.14
CA SER A 372 -18.91 26.52 -3.15
C SER A 372 -18.31 25.86 -4.38
N THR A 373 -17.01 25.62 -4.36
CA THR A 373 -16.30 24.91 -5.40
C THR A 373 -15.76 23.57 -4.87
N PHE A 374 -15.56 22.64 -5.80
CA PHE A 374 -14.94 21.36 -5.53
C PHE A 374 -14.28 20.82 -6.80
N LEU A 375 -13.38 19.85 -6.64
CA LEU A 375 -12.66 19.24 -7.74
C LEU A 375 -13.38 18.01 -8.26
N GLY A 376 -13.33 17.81 -9.58
CA GLY A 376 -13.84 16.64 -10.27
C GLY A 376 -12.76 15.96 -11.11
N LEU A 377 -12.73 14.63 -11.06
CA LEU A 377 -11.84 13.77 -11.82
C LEU A 377 -12.65 12.82 -12.71
N ASP A 378 -12.21 12.67 -13.95
CA ASP A 378 -12.64 11.60 -14.87
C ASP A 378 -11.38 10.97 -15.48
N ASP A 379 -11.51 9.88 -16.24
CA ASP A 379 -10.39 9.08 -16.78
C ASP A 379 -9.35 9.93 -17.54
N ASN A 380 -9.82 11.00 -18.19
CA ASN A 380 -8.98 11.95 -18.90
C ASN A 380 -9.34 13.41 -18.64
N ARG A 381 -9.85 13.72 -17.44
CA ARG A 381 -10.27 15.07 -17.09
C ARG A 381 -9.93 15.40 -15.65
N LEU A 382 -9.43 16.61 -15.44
CA LEU A 382 -9.30 17.21 -14.11
C LEU A 382 -9.91 18.60 -14.18
N CYS A 383 -10.85 18.90 -13.29
CA CYS A 383 -11.61 20.14 -13.33
C CYS A 383 -12.08 20.59 -11.96
N GLN A 384 -12.57 21.83 -11.91
CA GLN A 384 -13.22 22.41 -10.75
C GLN A 384 -14.64 22.82 -11.14
N TRP A 385 -15.57 22.45 -10.27
CA TRP A 385 -16.99 22.75 -10.35
C TRP A 385 -17.35 23.84 -9.36
N ASP A 386 -18.31 24.69 -9.72
CA ASP A 386 -18.90 25.71 -8.86
C ASP A 386 -20.42 25.51 -8.77
N MET A 387 -20.91 25.51 -7.54
CA MET A 387 -22.31 25.29 -7.19
C MET A 387 -23.14 26.58 -7.22
N ARG A 388 -22.52 27.75 -7.39
CA ARG A 388 -23.25 29.02 -7.50
C ARG A 388 -23.84 29.12 -8.89
N ASP A 389 -25.15 29.35 -8.98
CA ASP A 389 -25.80 29.64 -10.25
C ASP A 389 -25.42 31.05 -10.74
N LYS A 390 -24.88 31.14 -11.96
CA LYS A 390 -24.54 32.41 -12.62
C LYS A 390 -25.77 33.25 -12.95
N ARG A 391 -26.96 32.64 -13.04
CA ARG A 391 -28.21 33.34 -13.38
C ARG A 391 -28.89 33.96 -12.15
N GLY A 392 -28.47 33.62 -10.93
CA GLY A 392 -29.03 34.17 -9.69
C GLY A 392 -30.50 33.81 -9.44
N ILE A 393 -31.08 32.87 -10.20
CA ILE A 393 -32.49 32.48 -10.08
C ILE A 393 -32.57 31.22 -9.22
N VAL A 394 -32.76 31.41 -7.91
CA VAL A 394 -33.05 30.32 -6.96
C VAL A 394 -34.54 29.90 -7.05
N GLN A 395 -35.34 30.41 -8.00
CA GLN A 395 -36.80 30.32 -7.95
C GLN A 395 -37.47 29.25 -8.82
N ASP A 396 -36.79 28.58 -9.76
CA ASP A 396 -37.48 27.66 -10.69
C ASP A 396 -37.37 26.15 -10.37
N ILE A 397 -36.80 25.77 -9.22
CA ILE A 397 -36.73 24.37 -8.78
C ILE A 397 -38.14 23.77 -8.54
N VAL A 398 -39.17 24.60 -8.39
CA VAL A 398 -40.55 24.16 -8.07
C VAL A 398 -41.47 24.11 -9.31
N LYS A 399 -41.05 24.57 -10.49
CA LYS A 399 -41.93 24.65 -11.67
C LYS A 399 -41.35 23.99 -12.92
N GLY A 400 -41.04 22.70 -12.82
CA GLY A 400 -41.03 21.74 -13.94
C GLY A 400 -40.07 22.03 -15.11
N GLY A 401 -38.97 21.29 -15.18
CA GLY A 401 -38.19 21.20 -16.41
C GLY A 401 -36.91 20.38 -16.28
N ASP A 402 -35.87 20.97 -15.70
CA ASP A 402 -34.51 20.44 -15.78
C ASP A 402 -33.72 20.58 -14.48
N SER A 403 -32.99 19.52 -14.11
CA SER A 403 -32.02 19.57 -13.00
C SER A 403 -30.94 20.63 -13.27
N PRO A 404 -30.53 21.41 -12.25
CA PRO A 404 -29.52 22.45 -12.43
C PRO A 404 -28.16 21.87 -12.82
N VAL A 405 -27.39 22.67 -13.56
CA VAL A 405 -26.08 22.30 -14.11
C VAL A 405 -24.97 22.98 -13.31
N LEU A 406 -23.93 22.23 -12.95
CA LEU A 406 -22.75 22.78 -12.29
C LEU A 406 -21.92 23.64 -13.24
N ASN A 407 -21.35 24.71 -12.71
CA ASN A 407 -20.52 25.60 -13.50
C ASN A 407 -19.07 25.10 -13.56
N TRP A 408 -18.55 24.89 -14.76
CA TRP A 408 -17.12 24.67 -14.98
C TRP A 408 -16.35 25.97 -14.77
N THR A 409 -15.50 26.05 -13.74
CA THR A 409 -14.66 27.24 -13.49
C THR A 409 -13.31 27.13 -14.19
N GLN A 410 -12.65 25.99 -14.00
CA GLN A 410 -11.33 25.70 -14.55
C GLN A 410 -11.14 24.20 -14.71
N GLY A 411 -10.15 23.82 -15.50
CA GLY A 411 -9.81 22.42 -15.72
C GLY A 411 -9.27 22.15 -17.11
N HIS A 412 -9.02 20.88 -17.37
CA HIS A 412 -8.53 20.41 -18.64
C HIS A 412 -9.10 19.04 -19.01
N GLN A 413 -9.43 18.89 -20.30
CA GLN A 413 -9.74 17.61 -20.92
C GLN A 413 -8.50 17.17 -21.70
N PHE A 414 -7.90 16.05 -21.30
CA PHE A 414 -6.76 15.48 -21.97
C PHE A 414 -7.21 14.65 -23.19
N SER A 415 -6.42 14.67 -24.25
CA SER A 415 -6.78 14.12 -25.56
C SER A 415 -7.02 12.61 -25.54
N ARG A 416 -6.30 11.86 -24.69
CA ARG A 416 -6.51 10.46 -24.24
C ARG A 416 -5.20 9.96 -23.59
N GLY A 417 -5.28 8.94 -22.74
CA GLY A 417 -4.11 8.19 -22.25
C GLY A 417 -3.56 8.63 -20.89
N THR A 418 -4.26 9.51 -20.17
CA THR A 418 -3.89 9.81 -18.78
C THR A 418 -4.32 8.71 -17.81
N ASN A 419 -5.45 8.04 -18.11
CA ASN A 419 -6.01 6.92 -17.33
C ASN A 419 -6.12 7.24 -15.83
N PHE A 420 -6.59 8.43 -15.50
CA PHE A 420 -6.76 8.84 -14.11
C PHE A 420 -7.74 7.91 -13.38
N GLN A 421 -7.44 7.65 -12.11
CA GLN A 421 -8.18 6.68 -11.31
C GLN A 421 -8.63 7.28 -9.97
N CYS A 422 -7.76 8.04 -9.31
CA CYS A 422 -8.02 8.63 -8.00
C CYS A 422 -7.22 9.93 -7.85
N PHE A 423 -7.64 10.80 -6.92
CA PHE A 423 -6.96 12.06 -6.64
C PHE A 423 -7.23 12.58 -5.23
N ALA A 424 -6.37 13.46 -4.76
CA ALA A 424 -6.51 14.17 -3.49
C ALA A 424 -5.90 15.58 -3.59
N SER A 425 -6.28 16.46 -2.67
CA SER A 425 -5.78 17.83 -2.56
C SER A 425 -5.02 18.05 -1.25
N ALA A 426 -3.89 18.76 -1.31
CA ALA A 426 -3.14 19.21 -0.13
C ALA A 426 -3.81 20.45 0.52
N GLY A 427 -3.26 20.93 1.63
CA GLY A 427 -3.78 22.11 2.34
C GLY A 427 -3.68 23.41 1.54
N ASP A 428 -2.68 23.54 0.65
CA ASP A 428 -2.52 24.70 -0.23
C ASP A 428 -3.40 24.64 -1.50
N GLY A 429 -4.07 23.51 -1.73
CA GLY A 429 -4.86 23.21 -2.94
C GLY A 429 -4.07 22.63 -4.11
N SER A 430 -2.82 22.21 -3.89
CA SER A 430 -2.09 21.37 -4.83
C SER A 430 -2.75 20.00 -4.96
N ILE A 431 -2.68 19.39 -6.15
CA ILE A 431 -3.50 18.21 -6.50
C ILE A 431 -2.60 17.06 -6.90
N VAL A 432 -2.78 15.91 -6.24
CA VAL A 432 -2.14 14.65 -6.62
C VAL A 432 -3.13 13.77 -7.36
N VAL A 433 -2.72 13.15 -8.47
CA VAL A 433 -3.57 12.25 -9.26
C VAL A 433 -2.87 10.92 -9.49
N GLY A 434 -3.48 9.83 -9.05
CA GLY A 434 -3.09 8.45 -9.34
C GLY A 434 -3.76 7.92 -10.60
N SER A 435 -3.06 7.08 -11.35
CA SER A 435 -3.50 6.56 -12.64
C SER A 435 -3.47 5.03 -12.70
N ARG A 436 -4.29 4.45 -13.60
CA ARG A 436 -4.39 3.00 -13.81
C ARG A 436 -3.10 2.37 -14.33
N ASP A 437 -2.24 3.15 -14.97
CA ASP A 437 -0.90 2.72 -15.42
C ASP A 437 0.17 2.79 -14.31
N GLY A 438 -0.23 3.07 -13.06
CA GLY A 438 0.65 3.14 -11.90
C GLY A 438 1.32 4.50 -11.71
N LYS A 439 1.10 5.47 -12.60
CA LYS A 439 1.73 6.80 -12.50
C LYS A 439 1.04 7.69 -11.47
N ILE A 440 1.84 8.53 -10.82
CA ILE A 440 1.36 9.58 -9.89
C ILE A 440 1.78 10.93 -10.46
N ARG A 441 0.83 11.84 -10.65
CA ARG A 441 1.05 13.17 -11.23
C ARG A 441 0.72 14.27 -10.23
N LEU A 442 1.60 15.25 -10.12
CA LEU A 442 1.48 16.39 -9.22
C LEU A 442 1.12 17.66 -10.01
N TYR A 443 -0.03 18.26 -9.71
CA TYR A 443 -0.51 19.49 -10.32
C TYR A 443 -0.50 20.62 -9.30
N SER A 444 -0.18 21.84 -9.75
CA SER A 444 -0.33 23.03 -8.91
C SER A 444 -1.78 23.47 -8.88
N ARG A 445 -2.19 24.13 -7.78
CA ARG A 445 -3.53 24.75 -7.68
C ARG A 445 -3.89 25.64 -8.87
N THR A 446 -2.90 26.37 -9.37
CA THR A 446 -3.07 27.34 -10.46
C THR A 446 -3.14 26.73 -11.86
N SER A 447 -2.82 25.44 -12.03
CA SER A 447 -2.81 24.82 -13.36
C SER A 447 -3.08 23.32 -13.31
N MET A 448 -4.25 22.94 -13.81
CA MET A 448 -4.66 21.55 -14.04
C MET A 448 -4.33 21.04 -15.45
N ARG A 449 -3.66 21.85 -16.29
CA ARG A 449 -3.34 21.47 -17.68
C ARG A 449 -2.10 20.61 -17.80
N GLN A 450 -1.10 20.85 -16.95
CA GLN A 450 0.17 20.15 -17.01
C GLN A 450 0.67 19.88 -15.59
N ALA A 451 0.97 18.61 -15.33
CA ALA A 451 1.60 18.22 -14.09
C ALA A 451 3.01 18.83 -14.01
N LYS A 452 3.39 19.34 -12.83
CA LYS A 452 4.75 19.82 -12.57
C LYS A 452 5.74 18.67 -12.48
N THR A 453 5.30 17.56 -11.87
CA THR A 453 6.07 16.32 -11.74
C THR A 453 5.16 15.12 -12.02
N ALA A 454 5.70 14.10 -12.69
CA ALA A 454 5.00 12.85 -12.97
C ALA A 454 5.92 11.68 -12.62
N PHE A 455 5.59 10.97 -11.55
CA PHE A 455 6.30 9.79 -11.11
C PHE A 455 5.93 8.56 -11.96
N PRO A 456 6.91 7.73 -12.35
CA PRO A 456 6.64 6.49 -13.06
C PRO A 456 5.95 5.47 -12.15
N GLY A 457 5.18 4.56 -12.72
CA GLY A 457 4.60 3.44 -11.98
C GLY A 457 5.60 2.30 -11.79
N LEU A 458 5.42 1.51 -10.73
CA LEU A 458 6.18 0.28 -10.47
C LEU A 458 5.48 -0.99 -11.00
N GLY A 459 4.48 -0.82 -11.88
CA GLY A 459 3.78 -1.94 -12.52
C GLY A 459 2.38 -2.27 -12.01
N SER A 460 1.94 -1.64 -10.92
CA SER A 460 0.59 -1.82 -10.37
C SER A 460 -0.24 -0.53 -10.50
N PRO A 461 -1.56 -0.62 -10.77
CA PRO A 461 -2.46 0.54 -10.77
C PRO A 461 -2.48 1.28 -9.44
N ILE A 462 -2.64 2.61 -9.48
CA ILE A 462 -2.88 3.41 -8.27
C ILE A 462 -4.38 3.51 -8.02
N THR A 463 -4.88 2.75 -7.05
CA THR A 463 -6.31 2.67 -6.72
C THR A 463 -6.78 3.78 -5.79
N HIS A 464 -5.89 4.31 -4.96
CA HIS A 464 -6.16 5.43 -4.06
C HIS A 464 -4.90 6.30 -3.88
N VAL A 465 -5.07 7.59 -3.60
CA VAL A 465 -3.98 8.49 -3.23
C VAL A 465 -4.40 9.38 -2.07
N ASP A 466 -3.44 9.71 -1.21
CA ASP A 466 -3.57 10.76 -0.20
C ASP A 466 -2.26 11.57 -0.15
N VAL A 467 -2.32 12.78 0.42
CA VAL A 467 -1.22 13.71 0.51
C VAL A 467 -1.23 14.39 1.88
N THR A 468 -0.05 14.63 2.46
CA THR A 468 0.04 15.38 3.73
C THR A 468 -0.49 16.80 3.55
N TYR A 469 -0.95 17.41 4.64
CA TYR A 469 -1.50 18.77 4.60
C TYR A 469 -0.52 19.79 3.99
N ASP A 470 0.77 19.63 4.29
CA ASP A 470 1.86 20.47 3.76
C ASP A 470 2.34 20.08 2.35
N GLY A 471 1.80 19.02 1.76
CA GLY A 471 2.18 18.53 0.44
C GLY A 471 3.57 17.89 0.35
N LYS A 472 4.29 17.69 1.46
CA LYS A 472 5.65 17.12 1.46
C LYS A 472 5.66 15.63 1.13
N TRP A 473 4.58 14.91 1.42
CA TRP A 473 4.50 13.46 1.25
C TRP A 473 3.24 13.05 0.51
N VAL A 474 3.40 12.11 -0.41
CA VAL A 474 2.32 11.48 -1.16
C VAL A 474 2.29 10.00 -0.87
N LEU A 475 1.10 9.47 -0.59
CA LEU A 475 0.84 8.06 -0.41
C LEU A 475 0.01 7.55 -1.59
N GLY A 476 0.53 6.57 -2.33
CA GLY A 476 -0.21 5.83 -3.35
C GLY A 476 -0.57 4.44 -2.85
N THR A 477 -1.79 4.00 -3.12
CA THR A 477 -2.27 2.65 -2.80
C THR A 477 -2.32 1.82 -4.08
N THR A 478 -1.78 0.62 -4.04
CA THR A 478 -1.89 -0.41 -5.08
C THR A 478 -2.45 -1.67 -4.47
N ASP A 479 -2.83 -2.68 -5.26
CA ASP A 479 -3.37 -3.94 -4.71
C ASP A 479 -2.42 -4.66 -3.75
N THR A 480 -1.09 -4.52 -3.91
CA THR A 480 -0.11 -5.36 -3.17
C THR A 480 0.81 -4.59 -2.22
N TYR A 481 0.84 -3.26 -2.31
CA TYR A 481 1.68 -2.41 -1.46
C TYR A 481 1.16 -0.96 -1.47
N LEU A 482 1.56 -0.17 -0.48
CA LEU A 482 1.52 1.29 -0.56
C LEU A 482 2.88 1.82 -1.00
N ILE A 483 2.90 2.93 -1.72
CA ILE A 483 4.10 3.65 -2.11
C ILE A 483 4.09 5.03 -1.45
N LEU A 484 5.12 5.32 -0.65
CA LEU A 484 5.32 6.61 0.00
C LEU A 484 6.41 7.37 -0.76
N ILE A 485 6.06 8.56 -1.25
CA ILE A 485 6.91 9.43 -2.05
C ILE A 485 7.14 10.74 -1.30
N CYS A 486 8.41 11.10 -1.11
CA CYS A 486 8.78 12.46 -0.74
C CYS A 486 8.68 13.36 -1.97
N THR A 487 7.97 14.47 -1.86
CA THR A 487 7.83 15.46 -2.94
C THR A 487 8.84 16.60 -2.83
N LEU A 488 9.64 16.63 -1.77
CA LEU A 488 10.65 17.66 -1.58
C LEU A 488 11.82 17.46 -2.53
N PHE A 489 12.31 18.56 -3.07
CA PHE A 489 13.55 18.61 -3.81
C PHE A 489 14.20 19.99 -3.65
N THR A 490 15.53 20.03 -3.82
CA THR A 490 16.29 21.27 -3.86
C THR A 490 16.39 21.73 -5.30
N ASP A 491 15.90 22.93 -5.58
CA ASP A 491 15.99 23.51 -6.92
C ASP A 491 17.40 24.02 -7.26
N LYS A 492 17.57 24.57 -8.46
CA LYS A 492 18.86 25.11 -8.93
C LYS A 492 19.34 26.33 -8.12
N ASP A 493 18.43 27.01 -7.44
CA ASP A 493 18.71 28.18 -6.62
C ASP A 493 19.02 27.79 -5.16
N GLY A 494 19.08 26.49 -4.86
CA GLY A 494 19.31 25.96 -3.51
C GLY A 494 18.08 26.04 -2.60
N LYS A 495 16.88 26.29 -3.15
CA LYS A 495 15.64 26.39 -2.37
C LYS A 495 14.90 25.06 -2.37
N THR A 496 14.51 24.63 -1.17
CA THR A 496 13.64 23.46 -0.99
C THR A 496 12.22 23.79 -1.46
N LYS A 497 11.69 22.96 -2.36
CA LYS A 497 10.35 23.09 -2.96
C LYS A 497 9.66 21.74 -3.00
N THR A 498 8.33 21.75 -3.15
CA THR A 498 7.56 20.53 -3.42
C THR A 498 7.44 20.29 -4.93
N GLY A 499 7.31 19.03 -5.32
CA GLY A 499 7.08 18.59 -6.71
C GLY A 499 5.76 19.08 -7.32
N PHE A 500 4.88 19.69 -6.51
CA PHE A 500 3.69 20.40 -6.97
C PHE A 500 3.99 21.81 -7.50
N SER A 501 5.10 22.41 -7.09
CA SER A 501 5.50 23.78 -7.46
C SER A 501 6.56 23.81 -8.56
N GLY A 502 7.27 22.71 -8.79
CA GLY A 502 8.32 22.60 -9.79
C GLY A 502 8.62 21.16 -10.20
N ARG A 503 9.40 21.00 -11.27
CA ARG A 503 9.88 19.70 -11.74
C ARG A 503 11.07 19.27 -10.88
N MET A 504 10.96 18.13 -10.22
CA MET A 504 11.95 17.69 -9.25
C MET A 504 13.32 17.29 -9.85
N GLY A 505 13.36 16.93 -11.13
CA GLY A 505 14.61 16.50 -11.79
C GLY A 505 15.07 15.13 -11.29
N ASN A 506 16.40 14.93 -11.28
CA ASN A 506 17.02 13.61 -11.05
C ASN A 506 17.61 13.41 -9.64
N LYS A 507 17.75 14.49 -8.85
CA LYS A 507 18.23 14.44 -7.47
C LYS A 507 17.03 14.34 -6.54
N ILE A 508 16.44 13.16 -6.51
CA ILE A 508 15.25 12.89 -5.72
C ILE A 508 15.43 11.59 -4.93
N PRO A 509 14.78 11.49 -3.75
CA PRO A 509 14.77 10.26 -2.99
C PRO A 509 14.04 9.14 -3.71
N ALA A 510 14.49 7.90 -3.48
CA ALA A 510 13.72 6.72 -3.84
C ALA A 510 12.48 6.60 -2.94
N PRO A 511 11.35 6.10 -3.45
CA PRO A 511 10.15 5.91 -2.66
C PRO A 511 10.36 4.75 -1.67
N ARG A 512 9.57 4.76 -0.59
CA ARG A 512 9.47 3.63 0.33
C ARG A 512 8.19 2.86 0.08
N LEU A 513 8.27 1.54 0.15
CA LEU A 513 7.11 0.67 0.03
C LEU A 513 6.62 0.28 1.41
N LEU A 514 5.30 0.21 1.60
CA LEU A 514 4.69 -0.35 2.81
C LEU A 514 3.98 -1.64 2.40
N LYS A 515 4.37 -2.74 3.03
CA LYS A 515 3.96 -4.09 2.60
C LYS A 515 3.53 -4.93 3.79
N LEU A 516 2.60 -5.84 3.54
CA LEU A 516 2.35 -6.94 4.46
C LEU A 516 3.48 -7.95 4.39
N THR A 517 3.70 -8.65 5.49
CA THR A 517 4.51 -9.86 5.48
C THR A 517 3.83 -10.94 4.62
N PRO A 518 4.59 -11.91 4.07
CA PRO A 518 3.99 -13.03 3.34
C PRO A 518 2.93 -13.77 4.16
N LEU A 519 3.15 -13.95 5.47
CA LEU A 519 2.20 -14.61 6.35
C LEU A 519 0.90 -13.81 6.49
N ASP A 520 1.01 -12.51 6.81
CA ASP A 520 -0.16 -11.65 6.99
C ASP A 520 -0.93 -11.47 5.68
N SER A 521 -0.24 -11.36 4.54
CA SER A 521 -0.90 -11.31 3.23
C SER A 521 -1.63 -12.61 2.91
N HIS A 522 -1.05 -13.77 3.24
CA HIS A 522 -1.74 -15.05 3.06
C HIS A 522 -2.97 -15.18 3.97
N MET A 523 -2.89 -14.72 5.22
CA MET A 523 -4.02 -14.72 6.16
C MET A 523 -5.15 -13.75 5.77
N ALA A 524 -4.84 -12.70 5.00
CA ALA A 524 -5.86 -11.83 4.39
C ALA A 524 -6.76 -12.55 3.37
N GLY A 525 -6.39 -13.75 2.93
CA GLY A 525 -7.22 -14.63 2.12
C GLY A 525 -7.45 -14.08 0.71
N ALA A 526 -8.61 -14.40 0.12
CA ALA A 526 -8.94 -14.01 -1.25
C ALA A 526 -9.09 -12.49 -1.45
N SER A 527 -9.33 -11.74 -0.38
CA SER A 527 -9.44 -10.27 -0.37
C SER A 527 -8.15 -9.60 0.11
N ASN A 528 -6.98 -10.07 -0.34
CA ASN A 528 -5.68 -9.56 0.11
C ASN A 528 -5.23 -8.26 -0.57
N LYS A 529 -6.15 -7.51 -1.18
CA LYS A 529 -5.84 -6.27 -1.89
C LYS A 529 -5.91 -5.08 -0.95
N PHE A 530 -4.90 -4.23 -0.99
CA PHE A 530 -4.93 -2.94 -0.29
C PHE A 530 -5.94 -1.98 -0.93
N HIS A 531 -6.69 -1.27 -0.09
CA HIS A 531 -7.49 -0.11 -0.47
C HIS A 531 -7.56 0.92 0.66
N GLY A 532 -7.94 2.16 0.32
CA GLY A 532 -8.14 3.24 1.29
C GLY A 532 -6.89 3.59 2.10
N GLY A 533 -5.77 3.84 1.44
CA GLY A 533 -4.55 4.31 2.11
C GLY A 533 -4.64 5.79 2.46
N HIS A 534 -4.59 6.13 3.75
CA HIS A 534 -4.74 7.49 4.26
C HIS A 534 -3.62 7.86 5.25
N PHE A 535 -3.26 9.13 5.27
CA PHE A 535 -2.58 9.73 6.41
C PHE A 535 -3.57 10.00 7.56
N SER A 536 -3.11 10.00 8.80
CA SER A 536 -3.90 10.50 9.94
C SER A 536 -4.36 11.94 9.69
N TRP A 537 -5.57 12.33 10.08
CA TRP A 537 -6.16 13.55 9.52
C TRP A 537 -5.83 14.83 10.32
N VAL A 538 -5.14 15.76 9.67
CA VAL A 538 -4.91 17.14 10.14
C VAL A 538 -5.36 18.14 9.08
N THR A 539 -5.81 19.33 9.49
CA THR A 539 -6.17 20.45 8.58
C THR A 539 -5.52 21.77 8.96
N GLU A 540 -4.56 21.78 9.88
CA GLU A 540 -3.91 22.99 10.37
C GLU A 540 -2.46 23.07 9.89
N ASN A 541 -2.05 24.26 9.46
CA ASN A 541 -0.67 24.49 9.05
C ASN A 541 0.28 24.35 10.25
N GLY A 542 1.40 23.66 10.05
CA GLY A 542 2.40 23.39 11.09
C GLY A 542 2.13 22.15 11.94
N LYS A 543 0.95 21.52 11.83
CA LYS A 543 0.73 20.16 12.34
C LYS A 543 1.12 19.13 11.30
N GLN A 544 1.59 17.97 11.76
CA GLN A 544 2.02 16.87 10.91
C GLN A 544 1.20 15.63 11.21
N GLU A 545 0.88 14.89 10.16
CA GLU A 545 0.34 13.55 10.26
C GLU A 545 1.32 12.61 10.97
N ARG A 546 0.81 11.65 11.74
CA ARG A 546 1.61 10.74 12.58
C ARG A 546 1.51 9.27 12.18
N HIS A 547 0.44 8.91 11.49
CA HIS A 547 0.17 7.52 11.12
C HIS A 547 -0.27 7.42 9.67
N LEU A 548 -0.04 6.23 9.12
CA LEU A 548 -0.58 5.79 7.83
C LEU A 548 -1.50 4.61 8.11
N VAL A 549 -2.68 4.59 7.52
CA VAL A 549 -3.61 3.45 7.62
C VAL A 549 -4.04 3.01 6.23
N ALA A 550 -4.16 1.71 6.02
CA ALA A 550 -4.81 1.14 4.84
C ALA A 550 -5.60 -0.11 5.23
N THR A 551 -6.54 -0.49 4.39
CA THR A 551 -7.39 -1.67 4.59
C THR A 551 -6.94 -2.80 3.67
N VAL A 552 -6.90 -4.03 4.19
CA VAL A 552 -6.64 -5.27 3.42
C VAL A 552 -7.60 -6.34 3.90
N GLY A 553 -8.69 -6.56 3.15
CA GLY A 553 -9.71 -7.55 3.54
C GLY A 553 -10.26 -7.24 4.93
N LYS A 554 -9.97 -8.10 5.90
CA LYS A 554 -10.41 -7.95 7.30
C LYS A 554 -9.46 -7.18 8.21
N PHE A 555 -8.38 -6.64 7.65
CA PHE A 555 -7.32 -5.98 8.41
C PHE A 555 -7.30 -4.47 8.15
N SER A 556 -7.29 -3.67 9.21
CA SER A 556 -6.73 -2.30 9.14
C SER A 556 -5.25 -2.40 9.49
N VAL A 557 -4.39 -1.93 8.61
CA VAL A 557 -2.93 -1.98 8.76
C VAL A 557 -2.44 -0.56 9.05
N ILE A 558 -1.78 -0.38 10.18
CA ILE A 558 -1.39 0.94 10.70
C ILE A 558 0.12 1.00 10.80
N TRP A 559 0.74 1.95 10.09
CA TRP A 559 2.15 2.29 10.24
C TRP A 559 2.31 3.59 11.02
N ASP A 560 3.35 3.61 11.85
CA ASP A 560 3.87 4.84 12.44
C ASP A 560 4.66 5.60 11.36
N PHE A 561 4.27 6.83 11.08
CA PHE A 561 4.83 7.59 9.97
C PHE A 561 6.28 8.04 10.25
N GLN A 562 6.61 8.33 11.51
CA GLN A 562 7.97 8.69 11.92
C GLN A 562 8.92 7.49 11.71
N ARG A 563 8.52 6.29 12.15
CA ARG A 563 9.28 5.06 11.92
C ARG A 563 9.46 4.76 10.43
N VAL A 564 8.42 5.01 9.63
CA VAL A 564 8.52 4.83 8.18
C VAL A 564 9.55 5.79 7.58
N LYS A 565 9.66 7.03 8.06
CA LYS A 565 10.65 8.01 7.57
C LYS A 565 12.07 7.75 8.07
N ASN A 566 12.24 7.14 9.25
CA ASN A 566 13.56 6.87 9.82
C ASN A 566 14.38 5.88 8.97
N SER A 567 15.44 6.37 8.31
CA SER A 567 16.33 5.56 7.46
C SER A 567 17.09 4.47 8.24
N ALA A 568 17.32 4.66 9.54
CA ALA A 568 17.99 3.71 10.41
C ALA A 568 17.03 2.63 10.97
N HIS A 569 15.75 2.66 10.60
CA HIS A 569 14.76 1.71 11.07
C HIS A 569 15.09 0.27 10.62
N ASP A 570 15.00 -0.70 11.53
CA ASP A 570 15.39 -2.11 11.31
C ASP A 570 14.78 -2.75 10.06
N CYS A 571 13.53 -2.39 9.76
CA CYS A 571 12.83 -2.82 8.54
C CYS A 571 13.65 -2.61 7.25
N TYR A 572 14.54 -1.61 7.16
CA TYR A 572 15.32 -1.32 5.94
C TYR A 572 16.71 -1.97 5.90
N ARG A 573 17.10 -2.66 6.98
CA ARG A 573 18.42 -3.28 7.07
C ARG A 573 18.55 -4.42 6.06
N ASN A 574 19.69 -4.45 5.36
CA ASN A 574 20.06 -5.52 4.41
C ASN A 574 19.02 -5.77 3.29
N GLN A 575 18.20 -4.78 2.95
CA GLN A 575 17.28 -4.87 1.81
C GLN A 575 17.98 -4.52 0.50
N GLN A 576 17.59 -5.19 -0.58
CA GLN A 576 18.05 -4.91 -1.94
C GLN A 576 16.90 -4.33 -2.76
N GLY A 577 17.16 -3.24 -3.49
CA GLY A 577 16.14 -2.50 -4.23
C GLY A 577 15.40 -1.50 -3.34
N LEU A 578 14.13 -1.22 -3.65
CA LEU A 578 13.36 -0.20 -2.94
C LEU A 578 13.11 -0.62 -1.49
N LYS A 579 13.44 0.29 -0.56
CA LYS A 579 13.23 0.13 0.89
C LYS A 579 11.74 -0.14 1.17
N SER A 580 11.47 -1.23 1.88
CA SER A 580 10.12 -1.73 2.20
C SER A 580 9.94 -1.85 3.72
N CYS A 581 8.89 -1.26 4.27
CA CYS A 581 8.54 -1.34 5.69
C CYS A 581 7.44 -2.37 5.94
N TYR A 582 7.72 -3.29 6.85
CA TYR A 582 6.83 -4.34 7.36
C TYR A 582 6.44 -4.12 8.83
N CYS A 583 6.73 -2.93 9.36
CA CYS A 583 6.65 -2.61 10.76
C CYS A 583 5.32 -1.89 11.02
N TYR A 584 4.23 -2.66 11.10
CA TYR A 584 2.86 -2.18 11.28
C TYR A 584 2.16 -2.86 12.45
N LYS A 585 1.04 -2.26 12.86
CA LYS A 585 0.03 -2.91 13.70
C LYS A 585 -1.18 -3.29 12.87
N THR A 586 -1.90 -4.33 13.28
CA THR A 586 -3.14 -4.75 12.62
C THR A 586 -4.32 -4.66 13.57
N VAL A 587 -5.45 -4.21 13.05
CA VAL A 587 -6.77 -4.40 13.63
C VAL A 587 -7.47 -5.46 12.79
N LEU A 588 -7.91 -6.55 13.41
CA LEU A 588 -8.68 -7.59 12.74
C LEU A 588 -10.18 -7.41 13.01
N LYS A 589 -10.99 -7.60 11.97
CA LYS A 589 -12.45 -7.70 12.05
C LYS A 589 -12.97 -9.06 11.62
N ASP A 590 -14.20 -9.35 12.00
CA ASP A 590 -14.95 -10.56 11.63
C ASP A 590 -15.34 -10.55 10.14
N GLU A 591 -15.63 -9.36 9.62
CA GLU A 591 -16.01 -9.09 8.23
C GLU A 591 -14.89 -8.34 7.47
N SER A 592 -14.99 -8.34 6.14
CA SER A 592 -14.13 -7.48 5.32
C SER A 592 -14.45 -6.02 5.61
N ILE A 593 -13.43 -5.23 5.82
CA ILE A 593 -13.55 -3.82 6.17
C ILE A 593 -13.83 -3.03 4.89
N VAL A 594 -14.80 -2.13 4.96
CA VAL A 594 -15.16 -1.20 3.88
C VAL A 594 -14.16 -0.04 3.84
N GLU A 595 -13.91 0.57 4.99
CA GLU A 595 -13.01 1.73 5.12
C GLU A 595 -12.43 1.83 6.53
N SER A 596 -11.18 2.28 6.62
CA SER A 596 -10.49 2.57 7.88
C SER A 596 -9.89 3.96 7.82
N ARG A 597 -10.25 4.85 8.76
CA ARG A 597 -9.77 6.24 8.73
C ARG A 597 -9.67 6.84 10.12
N PHE A 598 -8.60 7.60 10.34
CA PHE A 598 -8.43 8.37 11.57
C PHE A 598 -9.41 9.54 11.64
N MET A 599 -9.98 9.77 12.81
CA MET A 599 -10.70 11.00 13.10
C MET A 599 -9.77 12.21 13.00
N HIS A 600 -10.37 13.39 12.86
CA HIS A 600 -9.63 14.65 12.86
C HIS A 600 -8.83 14.81 14.16
N ASP A 601 -7.61 15.32 14.06
CA ASP A 601 -6.65 15.46 15.17
C ASP A 601 -7.18 16.25 16.37
N LYS A 602 -8.15 17.15 16.17
CA LYS A 602 -8.86 17.83 17.27
C LYS A 602 -9.49 16.88 18.31
N TYR A 603 -9.76 15.64 17.92
CA TYR A 603 -10.29 14.60 18.81
C TYR A 603 -9.20 13.79 19.51
N ALA A 604 -7.93 14.05 19.23
CA ALA A 604 -6.83 13.54 20.04
C ALA A 604 -6.92 14.10 21.47
N VAL A 605 -6.54 13.28 22.45
CA VAL A 605 -6.57 13.65 23.87
C VAL A 605 -5.18 13.67 24.48
N SER A 606 -5.02 14.31 25.63
CA SER A 606 -3.71 14.40 26.29
C SER A 606 -3.12 13.03 26.68
N ASP A 607 -3.97 12.02 26.92
CA ASP A 607 -3.56 10.67 27.34
C ASP A 607 -3.27 9.72 26.14
N SER A 608 -3.66 10.08 24.92
CA SER A 608 -3.31 9.41 23.65
C SER A 608 -3.18 10.50 22.59
N PRO A 609 -1.95 10.87 22.18
CA PRO A 609 -1.76 12.02 21.31
C PRO A 609 -2.42 11.80 19.94
N GLU A 610 -2.85 10.59 19.61
CA GLU A 610 -3.56 10.24 18.38
C GLU A 610 -5.08 10.37 18.51
N ALA A 611 -5.71 10.85 17.44
CA ALA A 611 -7.16 10.74 17.30
C ALA A 611 -7.55 9.26 17.07
N PRO A 612 -8.75 8.82 17.50
CA PRO A 612 -9.21 7.45 17.30
C PRO A 612 -9.24 7.04 15.82
N LEU A 613 -8.94 5.77 15.56
CA LEU A 613 -9.17 5.13 14.27
C LEU A 613 -10.61 4.63 14.21
N VAL A 614 -11.36 5.02 13.19
CA VAL A 614 -12.70 4.47 12.90
C VAL A 614 -12.56 3.38 11.84
N VAL A 615 -13.17 2.24 12.09
CA VAL A 615 -13.20 1.08 11.19
C VAL A 615 -14.64 0.75 10.87
N ALA A 616 -14.99 0.79 9.59
CA ALA A 616 -16.33 0.45 9.10
C ALA A 616 -16.29 -0.88 8.34
N THR A 617 -17.21 -1.77 8.69
CA THR A 617 -17.52 -3.05 8.02
C THR A 617 -18.95 -2.99 7.48
N PRO A 618 -19.38 -3.90 6.60
CA PRO A 618 -20.75 -3.94 6.07
C PRO A 618 -21.84 -3.84 7.13
N MET A 619 -21.62 -4.42 8.32
CA MET A 619 -22.64 -4.49 9.36
C MET A 619 -22.32 -3.68 10.61
N LYS A 620 -21.11 -3.14 10.77
CA LYS A 620 -20.67 -2.50 12.02
C LYS A 620 -19.71 -1.36 11.81
N VAL A 621 -19.67 -0.45 12.79
CA VAL A 621 -18.64 0.57 12.91
C VAL A 621 -18.02 0.52 14.30
N SER A 622 -16.70 0.61 14.37
CA SER A 622 -15.94 0.56 15.61
C SER A 622 -14.97 1.73 15.69
N SER A 623 -14.66 2.20 16.90
CA SER A 623 -13.51 3.10 17.10
C SER A 623 -12.46 2.52 18.01
N ILE A 624 -11.22 2.81 17.65
CA ILE A 624 -10.04 2.18 18.20
C ILE A 624 -9.07 3.27 18.62
N SER A 625 -8.76 3.31 19.91
CA SER A 625 -7.74 4.17 20.47
C SER A 625 -6.37 3.50 20.38
N LEU A 626 -5.35 4.28 20.04
CA LEU A 626 -3.94 3.89 20.14
C LEU A 626 -3.40 4.26 21.52
N SER A 627 -3.95 3.65 22.56
CA SER A 627 -3.53 3.99 23.93
C SER A 627 -2.14 3.42 24.25
N GLY A 628 -1.26 4.22 24.84
CA GLY A 628 -0.11 3.69 25.58
C GLY A 628 -0.60 3.27 26.96
N LYS A 629 -0.45 2.01 27.37
CA LYS A 629 -0.85 1.57 28.72
C LYS A 629 -0.32 2.53 29.79
N ARG A 630 -1.23 3.10 30.60
CA ARG A 630 -0.94 3.39 32.01
C ARG A 630 -0.91 2.03 32.71
N SER A 631 0.24 1.60 33.19
CA SER A 631 0.26 0.69 34.33
C SER A 631 -0.48 1.40 35.48
N ARG A 632 -1.64 0.89 35.86
CA ARG A 632 -2.29 1.21 37.14
C ARG A 632 -2.31 -0.08 37.94
N GLY A 633 -1.77 0.00 39.15
CA GLY A 633 -1.60 -1.08 40.12
C GLY A 633 -0.27 -0.93 40.80
#